data_AF-A0A962IUR3-F1
#
_entry.id   AF-A0A962IUR3-F1
#
_cell.length_a   1.000
_cell.length_b   1.000
_cell.length_c   1.000
_cell.angle_alpha   90.00
_cell.angle_beta   90.00
_cell.angle_gamma   90.00
#
_symmetry.space_group_name_H-M   'P 1'
#
loop_
_entity.id
_entity.type
_entity.pdbx_description
1 polymer ?
#
loop_
_entity_poly.entity_id
_entity_poly.type
_entity_poly.pdbx_seq_one_letter_code
_entity_poly.pdbx_strand_id
1 'polypeptide(L)'
;EVCERLKSEVITEDIPVVFLSSHSSLQQRLQGYEVGADDYLTKPFEAEHLAARLRVLSSYHKDRLELRNQYSVAQNAAISAMTGTNELAQVMKFMERTISFSTIEATVRGVLDTMNTLGLDNIVRVRTDYGEYWDATDGVISPLERELIEMSDENQRFMDFGCRTLVHFSSLTILVRNMPLDDMERYGRMKDLIPFLLSAANTKVNGISYQQDLVEQGLALKHSFREIRQNLYQLVSSMVKGRNASLNLVDEVIHKLTMELLGMGLEEDQEAFLLERIDTAMQNIIAEMDVGPQVKDSFGEILMQLHSTTRMQEEILSKFVETQNTPIESIECDDNDDVELF
;
A
#
# COMPACT_ATOMS: atom_id res chain seq x y z
N GLU A 1 -45.08 -8.73 54.56
CA GLU A 1 -44.07 -9.78 54.73
C GLU A 1 -43.93 -10.75 53.55
N VAL A 2 -44.76 -11.78 53.34
CA VAL A 2 -44.49 -12.75 52.24
C VAL A 2 -44.52 -12.10 50.84
N CYS A 3 -45.57 -11.32 50.55
CA CYS A 3 -45.67 -10.58 49.28
C CYS A 3 -44.49 -9.63 49.07
N GLU A 4 -44.14 -8.90 50.12
CA GLU A 4 -43.04 -7.95 50.12
C GLU A 4 -41.70 -8.64 49.81
N ARG A 5 -41.46 -9.82 50.40
CA ARG A 5 -40.27 -10.64 50.08
C ARG A 5 -40.28 -11.09 48.61
N LEU A 6 -41.41 -11.61 48.11
CA LEU A 6 -41.54 -12.02 46.71
C LEU A 6 -41.33 -10.86 45.74
N LYS A 7 -41.84 -9.67 46.06
CA LYS A 7 -41.66 -8.49 45.23
C LYS A 7 -40.26 -7.86 45.36
N SER A 8 -39.48 -8.22 46.38
CA SER A 8 -38.12 -7.71 46.58
C SER A 8 -37.01 -8.52 45.88
N GLU A 9 -37.29 -9.75 45.47
CA GLU A 9 -36.30 -10.61 44.81
C GLU A 9 -36.48 -10.58 43.28
N VAL A 10 -35.41 -10.27 42.54
CA VAL A 10 -35.40 -10.15 41.05
C VAL A 10 -36.00 -11.37 40.33
N ILE A 11 -35.86 -12.57 40.92
CA ILE A 11 -36.35 -13.82 40.32
C ILE A 11 -37.87 -13.98 40.50
N THR A 12 -38.45 -13.38 41.54
CA THR A 12 -39.87 -13.55 41.91
C THR A 12 -40.70 -12.27 41.82
N GLU A 13 -40.08 -11.12 41.57
CA GLU A 13 -40.73 -9.80 41.47
C GLU A 13 -41.87 -9.76 40.44
N ASP A 14 -41.69 -10.51 39.34
CA ASP A 14 -42.62 -10.54 38.21
C ASP A 14 -43.85 -11.44 38.47
N ILE A 15 -43.85 -12.27 39.51
CA ILE A 15 -44.94 -13.23 39.80
C ILE A 15 -46.18 -12.49 40.31
N PRO A 16 -47.37 -12.65 39.69
CA PRO A 16 -48.59 -12.02 40.17
C PRO A 16 -49.04 -12.53 41.54
N VAL A 17 -49.35 -11.63 42.48
CA VAL A 17 -49.79 -11.97 43.84
C VAL A 17 -51.23 -11.51 44.07
N VAL A 18 -52.10 -12.44 44.48
CA VAL A 18 -53.50 -12.16 44.83
C VAL A 18 -53.75 -12.43 46.29
N PHE A 19 -54.27 -11.44 47.02
CA PHE A 19 -54.63 -11.58 48.43
C PHE A 19 -56.06 -12.08 48.60
N LEU A 20 -56.25 -13.03 49.51
CA LEU A 20 -57.56 -13.60 49.84
C LEU A 20 -57.84 -13.44 51.34
N SER A 21 -58.70 -12.50 51.72
CA SER A 21 -58.89 -12.10 53.13
C SER A 21 -60.37 -12.09 53.55
N SER A 22 -60.67 -12.41 54.81
CA SER A 22 -62.01 -12.23 55.40
C SER A 22 -62.35 -10.77 55.74
N HIS A 23 -61.36 -9.88 55.70
CA HIS A 23 -61.55 -8.49 56.07
C HIS A 23 -61.76 -7.60 54.85
N SER A 24 -62.83 -6.80 54.88
CA SER A 24 -63.27 -5.92 53.80
C SER A 24 -62.91 -4.45 54.00
N SER A 25 -62.15 -4.10 55.04
CA SER A 25 -61.77 -2.72 55.30
C SER A 25 -60.94 -2.16 54.15
N LEU A 26 -61.23 -0.92 53.75
CA LEU A 26 -60.48 -0.22 52.70
C LEU A 26 -59.00 -0.11 53.06
N GLN A 27 -58.71 0.09 54.35
CA GLN A 27 -57.36 0.30 54.87
C GLN A 27 -56.45 -0.92 54.66
N GLN A 28 -56.98 -2.15 54.84
CA GLN A 28 -56.20 -3.37 54.59
C GLN A 28 -56.03 -3.69 53.10
N ARG A 29 -57.00 -3.30 52.26
CA ARG A 29 -56.84 -3.38 50.80
C ARG A 29 -55.72 -2.47 50.33
N LEU A 30 -55.72 -1.22 50.79
CA LEU A 30 -54.66 -0.26 50.47
C LEU A 30 -53.30 -0.78 50.92
N GLN A 31 -53.19 -1.28 52.16
CA GLN A 31 -51.96 -1.88 52.66
C GLN A 31 -51.50 -3.09 51.81
N GLY A 32 -52.43 -3.89 51.28
CA GLY A 32 -52.10 -5.00 50.39
C GLY A 32 -51.53 -4.55 49.04
N TYR A 33 -52.08 -3.48 48.46
CA TYR A 33 -51.53 -2.88 47.25
C TYR A 33 -50.19 -2.19 47.49
N GLU A 34 -50.00 -1.54 48.64
CA GLU A 34 -48.73 -0.89 49.00
C GLU A 34 -47.56 -1.87 49.08
N VAL A 35 -47.80 -3.11 49.53
CA VAL A 35 -46.77 -4.18 49.55
C VAL A 35 -46.60 -4.89 48.20
N GLY A 36 -47.26 -4.40 47.15
CA GLY A 36 -47.11 -4.88 45.77
C GLY A 36 -48.05 -6.02 45.38
N ALA A 37 -49.16 -6.26 46.07
CA ALA A 37 -50.15 -7.23 45.58
C ALA A 37 -50.80 -6.73 44.28
N ASP A 38 -50.95 -7.62 43.31
CA ASP A 38 -51.58 -7.32 42.02
C ASP A 38 -53.12 -7.31 42.13
N ASP A 39 -53.67 -8.04 43.10
CA ASP A 39 -55.10 -8.02 43.39
C ASP A 39 -55.45 -8.41 44.83
N TYR A 40 -56.67 -8.04 45.27
CA TYR A 40 -57.21 -8.33 46.59
C TYR A 40 -58.68 -8.74 46.51
N LEU A 41 -59.00 -9.92 47.03
CA LEU A 41 -60.35 -10.47 47.04
C LEU A 41 -60.82 -10.85 48.45
N THR A 42 -62.02 -10.40 48.81
CA THR A 42 -62.63 -10.62 50.12
C THR A 42 -63.45 -11.91 50.16
N LYS A 43 -63.32 -12.69 51.23
CA LYS A 43 -64.10 -13.91 51.48
C LYS A 43 -65.44 -13.58 52.17
N PRO A 44 -66.53 -14.32 51.88
CA PRO A 44 -66.63 -15.35 50.86
C PRO A 44 -66.67 -14.75 49.45
N PHE A 45 -66.10 -15.44 48.46
CA PHE A 45 -66.12 -15.04 47.05
C PHE A 45 -66.60 -16.21 46.18
N GLU A 46 -67.17 -15.89 45.02
CA GLU A 46 -67.54 -16.87 44.02
C GLU A 46 -66.30 -17.35 43.26
N ALA A 47 -66.19 -18.66 43.03
CA ALA A 47 -65.05 -19.26 42.33
C ALA A 47 -64.89 -18.69 40.91
N GLU A 48 -66.00 -18.39 40.22
CA GLU A 48 -65.98 -17.78 38.89
C GLU A 48 -65.35 -16.40 38.89
N HIS A 49 -65.60 -15.59 39.93
CA HIS A 49 -65.03 -14.25 40.05
C HIS A 49 -63.51 -14.29 40.30
N LEU A 50 -63.03 -15.22 41.13
CA LEU A 50 -61.58 -15.45 41.30
C LEU A 50 -60.95 -15.95 40.00
N ALA A 51 -61.59 -16.90 39.31
CA ALA A 51 -61.09 -17.46 38.06
C ALA A 51 -61.01 -16.41 36.93
N ALA A 52 -61.95 -15.46 36.90
CA ALA A 52 -61.90 -14.33 35.97
C ALA A 52 -60.70 -13.40 36.25
N ARG A 53 -60.49 -13.04 37.52
CA ARG A 53 -59.35 -12.20 37.95
C ARG A 53 -58.00 -12.87 37.66
N LEU A 54 -57.86 -14.16 37.97
CA LEU A 54 -56.65 -14.92 37.68
C LEU A 54 -56.36 -15.02 36.17
N ARG A 55 -57.40 -15.16 35.33
CA ARG A 55 -57.22 -15.15 33.86
C ARG A 55 -56.65 -13.82 33.37
N VAL A 56 -57.18 -12.71 33.87
CA VAL A 56 -56.70 -11.36 33.52
C VAL A 56 -55.24 -11.17 33.95
N LEU A 57 -54.91 -11.50 35.20
CA LEU A 57 -53.54 -11.38 35.71
C LEU A 57 -52.55 -12.28 34.98
N SER A 58 -52.95 -13.51 34.64
CA SER A 58 -52.11 -14.44 33.88
C SER A 58 -51.84 -13.93 32.46
N SER A 59 -52.86 -13.37 31.79
CA SER A 59 -52.70 -12.74 30.48
C SER A 59 -51.72 -11.57 30.56
N TYR A 60 -51.91 -10.65 31.52
CA TYR A 60 -51.02 -9.51 31.70
C TYR A 60 -49.57 -9.92 31.98
N HIS A 61 -49.38 -10.94 32.82
CA HIS A 61 -48.04 -11.46 33.11
C HIS A 61 -47.37 -12.04 31.86
N LYS A 62 -48.11 -12.82 31.08
CA LYS A 62 -47.62 -13.39 29.82
C LYS A 62 -47.25 -12.30 28.82
N ASP A 63 -48.13 -11.31 28.61
CA ASP A 63 -47.87 -10.19 27.69
C ASP A 63 -46.64 -9.39 28.12
N ARG A 64 -46.44 -9.20 29.43
CA ARG A 64 -45.27 -8.49 29.98
C ARG A 64 -43.97 -9.25 29.76
N LEU A 65 -43.99 -10.58 29.94
CA LEU A 65 -42.84 -11.44 29.65
C LEU A 65 -42.50 -11.46 28.15
N GLU A 66 -43.50 -11.56 27.28
CA GLU A 66 -43.31 -11.50 25.83
C GLU A 66 -42.71 -10.16 25.40
N LEU A 67 -43.24 -9.05 25.92
CA LEU A 67 -42.73 -7.72 25.62
C LEU A 67 -41.28 -7.51 26.11
N ARG A 68 -40.95 -8.01 27.32
CA ARG A 68 -39.59 -7.95 27.87
C ARG A 68 -38.59 -8.75 27.03
N ASN A 69 -38.99 -9.94 26.56
CA ASN A 69 -38.18 -10.76 25.66
C ASN A 69 -37.99 -10.08 24.30
N GLN A 70 -39.05 -9.54 23.71
CA GLN A 70 -38.97 -8.81 22.44
C GLN A 70 -38.06 -7.58 22.55
N TYR A 71 -38.16 -6.83 23.65
CA TYR A 71 -37.29 -5.69 23.91
C TYR A 71 -35.83 -6.10 24.02
N SER A 72 -35.53 -7.17 24.77
CA SER A 72 -34.16 -7.72 24.90
C SER A 72 -33.59 -8.15 23.55
N VAL A 73 -34.37 -8.87 22.73
CA VAL A 73 -33.94 -9.30 21.38
C VAL A 73 -33.71 -8.11 20.47
N ALA A 74 -34.64 -7.15 20.42
CA ALA A 74 -34.51 -5.96 19.59
C ALA A 74 -33.31 -5.08 20.03
N GLN A 75 -33.10 -4.94 21.33
CA GLN A 75 -31.98 -4.20 21.89
C GLN A 75 -30.64 -4.85 21.55
N ASN A 76 -30.51 -6.18 21.71
CA ASN A 76 -29.28 -6.90 21.36
C ASN A 76 -29.00 -6.83 19.86
N ALA A 77 -30.04 -6.97 19.02
CA ALA A 77 -29.90 -6.80 17.57
C ALA A 77 -29.43 -5.39 17.19
N ALA A 78 -29.96 -4.35 17.84
CA ALA A 78 -29.53 -2.97 17.62
C ALA A 78 -28.06 -2.76 18.05
N ILE A 79 -27.65 -3.30 19.19
CA ILE A 79 -26.25 -3.22 19.67
C ILE A 79 -25.30 -3.94 18.70
N SER A 80 -25.62 -5.16 18.26
CA SER A 80 -24.80 -5.91 17.29
C SER A 80 -24.70 -5.19 15.93
N ALA A 81 -25.78 -4.54 15.47
CA ALA A 81 -25.74 -3.74 14.26
C ALA A 81 -24.87 -2.48 14.42
N MET A 82 -24.95 -1.81 15.57
CA MET A 82 -24.15 -0.62 15.87
C MET A 82 -22.65 -0.95 15.99
N THR A 83 -22.30 -2.07 16.65
CA THR A 83 -20.89 -2.48 16.78
C THR A 83 -20.28 -2.84 15.44
N GLY A 84 -20.98 -3.61 14.60
CA GLY A 84 -20.53 -3.92 13.24
C GLY A 84 -20.35 -2.68 12.37
N THR A 85 -21.23 -1.67 12.52
CA THR A 85 -21.10 -0.39 11.80
C THR A 85 -19.87 0.39 12.24
N ASN A 86 -19.54 0.38 13.55
CA ASN A 86 -18.35 1.03 14.07
C ASN A 86 -17.06 0.34 13.60
N GLU A 87 -17.02 -1.00 13.61
CA GLU A 87 -15.89 -1.79 13.10
C GLU A 87 -15.64 -1.48 11.61
N LEU A 88 -16.70 -1.45 10.79
CA LEU A 88 -16.62 -1.08 9.38
C LEU A 88 -16.14 0.38 9.18
N ALA A 89 -16.64 1.32 9.98
CA ALA A 89 -16.25 2.73 9.90
C ALA A 89 -14.74 2.92 10.16
N GLN A 90 -14.16 2.13 11.07
CA GLN A 90 -12.72 2.15 11.32
C GLN A 90 -11.93 1.68 10.09
N VAL A 91 -12.37 0.61 9.43
CA VAL A 91 -11.74 0.12 8.20
C VAL A 91 -11.87 1.14 7.07
N MET A 92 -13.03 1.80 6.93
CA MET A 92 -13.21 2.88 5.95
C MET A 92 -12.27 4.06 6.20
N LYS A 93 -12.11 4.47 7.47
CA LYS A 93 -11.17 5.52 7.85
C LYS A 93 -9.72 5.13 7.56
N PHE A 94 -9.36 3.87 7.74
CA PHE A 94 -8.06 3.35 7.32
C PHE A 94 -7.90 3.48 5.80
N MET A 95 -8.88 3.04 5.01
CA MET A 95 -8.84 3.13 3.55
C MET A 95 -8.63 4.56 3.04
N GLU A 96 -9.29 5.54 3.66
CA GLU A 96 -9.10 6.95 3.33
C GLU A 96 -7.67 7.43 3.64
N ARG A 97 -7.11 7.00 4.79
CA ARG A 97 -5.72 7.30 5.18
C ARG A 97 -4.69 6.60 4.29
N THR A 98 -5.02 5.46 3.69
CA THR A 98 -4.11 4.73 2.79
C THR A 98 -3.64 5.59 1.62
N ILE A 99 -4.43 6.60 1.21
CA ILE A 99 -4.05 7.53 0.15
C ILE A 99 -2.81 8.35 0.54
N SER A 100 -2.72 8.80 1.80
CA SER A 100 -1.65 9.69 2.28
C SER A 100 -0.38 8.98 2.71
N PHE A 101 -0.39 7.65 2.81
CA PHE A 101 0.82 6.91 3.14
C PHE A 101 1.81 6.99 1.97
N SER A 102 3.04 7.43 2.22
CA SER A 102 4.11 7.44 1.22
C SER A 102 5.14 6.35 1.46
N THR A 103 5.15 5.74 2.64
CA THR A 103 6.14 4.73 3.03
C THR A 103 5.49 3.43 3.48
N ILE A 104 6.27 2.34 3.38
CA ILE A 104 5.87 1.02 3.89
C ILE A 104 5.62 1.09 5.40
N GLU A 105 6.50 1.75 6.15
CA GLU A 105 6.37 1.93 7.60
C GLU A 105 5.07 2.61 8.00
N ALA A 106 4.69 3.69 7.30
CA ALA A 106 3.44 4.41 7.56
C ALA A 106 2.22 3.52 7.28
N THR A 107 2.29 2.71 6.22
CA THR A 107 1.21 1.77 5.85
C THR A 107 1.05 0.68 6.91
N VAL A 108 2.16 0.07 7.35
CA VAL A 108 2.15 -0.96 8.40
C VAL A 108 1.66 -0.38 9.73
N ARG A 109 2.16 0.79 10.13
CA ARG A 109 1.70 1.47 11.35
C ARG A 109 0.19 1.76 11.29
N GLY A 110 -0.32 2.19 10.13
CA GLY A 110 -1.75 2.38 9.93
C GLY A 110 -2.57 1.10 10.10
N VAL A 111 -2.06 -0.05 9.63
CA VAL A 111 -2.67 -1.38 9.83
C VAL A 111 -2.67 -1.72 11.31
N LEU A 112 -1.53 -1.62 11.98
CA LEU A 112 -1.38 -1.92 13.41
C LEU A 112 -2.34 -1.08 14.27
N ASP A 113 -2.40 0.24 14.02
CA ASP A 113 -3.29 1.17 14.74
C ASP A 113 -4.77 0.78 14.58
N THR A 114 -5.17 0.43 13.36
CA THR A 114 -6.57 0.09 13.05
C THR A 114 -6.94 -1.23 13.69
N MET A 115 -6.08 -2.24 13.60
CA MET A 115 -6.27 -3.54 14.23
C MET A 115 -6.31 -3.42 15.76
N ASN A 116 -5.46 -2.59 16.36
CA ASN A 116 -5.49 -2.31 17.79
C ASN A 116 -6.82 -1.62 18.21
N THR A 117 -7.34 -0.71 17.38
CA THR A 117 -8.64 -0.05 17.63
C THR A 117 -9.81 -1.06 17.55
N LEU A 118 -9.68 -2.12 16.74
CA LEU A 118 -10.61 -3.25 16.70
C LEU A 118 -10.42 -4.24 17.86
N GLY A 119 -9.42 -4.00 18.73
CA GLY A 119 -9.07 -4.84 19.87
C GLY A 119 -8.24 -6.06 19.52
N LEU A 120 -7.51 -6.02 18.40
CA LEU A 120 -6.68 -7.12 17.91
C LEU A 120 -5.18 -6.83 18.00
N ASP A 121 -4.48 -7.73 18.65
CA ASP A 121 -3.02 -7.78 18.69
C ASP A 121 -2.50 -8.56 17.50
N ASN A 122 -1.52 -8.00 16.80
CA ASN A 122 -1.06 -8.59 15.55
C ASN A 122 0.40 -8.27 15.25
N ILE A 123 0.97 -9.08 14.36
CA ILE A 123 2.33 -8.96 13.83
C ILE A 123 2.20 -8.90 12.31
N VAL A 124 2.86 -7.93 11.70
CA VAL A 124 2.84 -7.70 10.25
C VAL A 124 4.24 -7.92 9.70
N ARG A 125 4.32 -8.69 8.62
CA ARG A 125 5.48 -8.84 7.76
C ARG A 125 5.15 -8.26 6.40
N VAL A 126 6.02 -7.42 5.87
CA VAL A 126 5.98 -6.94 4.50
C VAL A 126 7.23 -7.41 3.78
N ARG A 127 7.05 -8.03 2.61
CA ARG A 127 8.14 -8.46 1.73
C ARG A 127 8.10 -7.63 0.45
N THR A 128 9.20 -6.96 0.16
CA THR A 128 9.43 -6.25 -1.10
C THR A 128 10.76 -6.70 -1.71
N ASP A 129 11.00 -6.32 -2.97
CA ASP A 129 12.27 -6.63 -3.64
C ASP A 129 13.47 -5.91 -2.98
N TYR A 130 13.19 -4.87 -2.19
CA TYR A 130 14.17 -4.08 -1.44
C TYR A 130 14.45 -4.61 -0.03
N GLY A 131 13.73 -5.65 0.41
CA GLY A 131 13.93 -6.28 1.71
C GLY A 131 12.63 -6.64 2.44
N GLU A 132 12.79 -6.99 3.72
CA GLU A 132 11.65 -7.34 4.58
C GLU A 132 11.50 -6.34 5.72
N TYR A 133 10.26 -5.92 5.95
CA TYR A 133 9.88 -5.06 7.07
C TYR A 133 8.97 -5.83 8.02
N TRP A 134 9.22 -5.68 9.32
CA TRP A 134 8.50 -6.39 10.37
C TRP A 134 8.10 -5.40 11.46
N ASP A 135 6.86 -5.49 11.92
CA ASP A 135 6.36 -4.66 13.00
C ASP A 135 5.20 -5.35 13.73
N ALA A 136 4.92 -4.95 14.96
CA ALA A 136 3.91 -5.57 15.81
C ALA A 136 3.18 -4.53 16.66
N THR A 137 1.96 -4.84 17.10
CA THR A 137 1.15 -3.94 17.93
C THR A 137 1.86 -3.48 19.21
N ASP A 138 2.66 -4.35 19.82
CA ASP A 138 3.46 -4.14 21.02
C ASP A 138 4.95 -3.89 20.72
N GLY A 139 5.35 -3.89 19.45
CA GLY A 139 6.75 -3.76 19.00
C GLY A 139 7.64 -4.96 19.34
N VAL A 140 7.10 -6.02 19.96
CA VAL A 140 7.85 -7.23 20.34
C VAL A 140 7.43 -8.38 19.46
N ILE A 141 8.39 -8.94 18.72
CA ILE A 141 8.18 -10.09 17.85
C ILE A 141 8.93 -11.27 18.45
N SER A 142 8.22 -12.32 18.87
CA SER A 142 8.90 -13.50 19.39
C SER A 142 9.57 -14.30 18.26
N PRO A 143 10.72 -14.96 18.51
CA PRO A 143 11.39 -15.78 17.50
C PRO A 143 10.49 -16.89 16.93
N LEU A 144 9.63 -17.48 17.77
CA LEU A 144 8.68 -18.50 17.36
C LEU A 144 7.60 -17.95 16.41
N GLU A 145 7.09 -16.74 16.65
CA GLU A 145 6.11 -16.11 15.76
C GLU A 145 6.72 -15.77 14.40
N ARG A 146 7.98 -15.36 14.38
CA ARG A 146 8.74 -15.14 13.14
C ARG A 146 8.90 -16.44 12.35
N GLU A 147 9.33 -17.51 13.01
CA GLU A 147 9.52 -18.83 12.40
C GLU A 147 8.19 -19.39 11.88
N LEU A 148 7.09 -19.21 12.62
CA LEU A 148 5.75 -19.62 12.17
C LEU A 148 5.33 -18.91 10.87
N ILE A 149 5.60 -17.62 10.74
CA ILE A 149 5.30 -16.86 9.52
C ILE A 149 6.23 -17.28 8.38
N GLU A 150 7.50 -17.55 8.65
CA GLU A 150 8.47 -18.00 7.65
C GLU A 150 8.20 -19.42 7.13
N MET A 151 7.70 -20.32 7.99
CA MET A 151 7.36 -21.71 7.64
C MET A 151 5.95 -21.88 7.06
N SER A 152 5.12 -20.83 7.11
CA SER A 152 3.73 -20.91 6.64
C SER A 152 3.64 -21.05 5.11
N ASP A 153 2.67 -21.83 4.63
CA ASP A 153 2.42 -22.00 3.20
C ASP A 153 1.77 -20.73 2.62
N GLU A 154 2.54 -19.99 1.82
CA GLU A 154 2.09 -18.74 1.20
C GLU A 154 0.91 -18.93 0.22
N ASN A 155 0.60 -20.17 -0.19
CA ASN A 155 -0.56 -20.47 -1.03
C ASN A 155 -1.88 -20.46 -0.27
N GLN A 156 -1.85 -20.63 1.06
CA GLN A 156 -3.06 -20.72 1.87
C GLN A 156 -3.40 -19.34 2.47
N ARG A 157 -4.42 -18.68 1.91
CA ARG A 157 -4.81 -17.31 2.32
C ARG A 157 -5.12 -17.16 3.82
N PHE A 158 -5.68 -18.19 4.46
CA PHE A 158 -5.97 -18.18 5.90
C PHE A 158 -5.52 -19.47 6.56
N MET A 159 -4.86 -19.34 7.70
CA MET A 159 -4.49 -20.45 8.56
C MET A 159 -4.89 -20.13 10.01
N ASP A 160 -5.85 -20.88 10.54
CA ASP A 160 -6.33 -20.72 11.91
C ASP A 160 -5.70 -21.76 12.84
N PHE A 161 -5.27 -21.35 14.03
CA PHE A 161 -4.73 -22.24 15.05
C PHE A 161 -4.99 -21.69 16.45
N GLY A 162 -5.98 -22.26 17.14
CA GLY A 162 -6.46 -21.75 18.42
C GLY A 162 -7.04 -20.35 18.25
N CYS A 163 -6.62 -19.41 19.10
CA CYS A 163 -7.00 -17.99 19.01
C CYS A 163 -6.16 -17.18 18.02
N ARG A 164 -5.32 -17.83 17.21
CA ARG A 164 -4.45 -17.15 16.26
C ARG A 164 -4.92 -17.41 14.83
N THR A 165 -4.87 -16.38 14.00
CA THR A 165 -5.18 -16.48 12.57
C THR A 165 -4.09 -15.79 11.78
N LEU A 166 -3.51 -16.50 10.84
CA LEU A 166 -2.52 -15.99 9.91
C LEU A 166 -3.21 -15.74 8.56
N VAL A 167 -2.94 -14.58 7.96
CA VAL A 167 -3.52 -14.14 6.70
C VAL A 167 -2.42 -13.71 5.73
N HIS A 168 -2.40 -14.32 4.54
CA HIS A 168 -1.39 -14.06 3.52
C HIS A 168 -1.93 -13.23 2.34
N PHE A 169 -1.12 -12.28 1.90
CA PHE A 169 -1.24 -11.51 0.65
C PHE A 169 0.11 -11.50 -0.09
N SER A 170 0.14 -10.99 -1.32
CA SER A 170 1.32 -11.01 -2.20
C SER A 170 2.58 -10.43 -1.56
N SER A 171 2.45 -9.30 -0.87
CA SER A 171 3.58 -8.57 -0.29
C SER A 171 3.42 -8.35 1.20
N LEU A 172 2.31 -8.80 1.79
CA LEU A 172 1.97 -8.58 3.18
C LEU A 172 1.46 -9.88 3.81
N THR A 173 1.99 -10.23 4.98
CA THR A 173 1.48 -11.32 5.81
C THR A 173 1.21 -10.78 7.20
N ILE A 174 0.09 -11.16 7.79
CA ILE A 174 -0.26 -10.76 9.17
C ILE A 174 -0.59 -11.99 10.00
N LEU A 175 -0.15 -11.97 11.25
CA LEU A 175 -0.54 -12.91 12.28
C LEU A 175 -1.34 -12.19 13.35
N VAL A 176 -2.62 -12.52 13.48
CA VAL A 176 -3.49 -12.03 14.57
C VAL A 176 -3.36 -12.97 15.75
N ARG A 177 -3.04 -12.43 16.93
CA ARG A 177 -2.71 -13.19 18.16
C ARG A 177 -3.92 -13.56 19.00
N ASN A 178 -5.01 -12.80 18.92
CA ASN A 178 -6.13 -12.83 19.86
C ASN A 178 -7.51 -12.79 19.18
N MET A 179 -7.73 -13.64 18.17
CA MET A 179 -9.05 -13.79 17.55
C MET A 179 -10.12 -14.19 18.58
N PRO A 180 -11.31 -13.56 18.55
CA PRO A 180 -12.34 -13.74 19.58
C PRO A 180 -13.10 -15.06 19.37
N LEU A 181 -12.62 -16.14 19.97
CA LEU A 181 -13.29 -17.45 19.89
C LEU A 181 -14.56 -17.56 20.75
N ASP A 182 -14.68 -16.72 21.77
CA ASP A 182 -15.83 -16.72 22.69
C ASP A 182 -17.10 -16.13 22.04
N ASP A 183 -16.95 -15.34 20.99
CA ASP A 183 -18.03 -14.71 20.22
C ASP A 183 -17.87 -15.04 18.73
N MET A 184 -18.59 -16.09 18.30
CA MET A 184 -18.54 -16.56 16.91
C MET A 184 -19.08 -15.54 15.90
N GLU A 185 -20.00 -14.65 16.29
CA GLU A 185 -20.44 -13.58 15.39
C GLU A 185 -19.32 -12.56 15.17
N ARG A 186 -18.63 -12.17 16.25
CA ARG A 186 -17.47 -11.27 16.14
C ARG A 186 -16.31 -11.92 15.39
N TYR A 187 -16.07 -13.21 15.60
CA TYR A 187 -15.08 -13.98 14.82
C TYR A 187 -15.37 -13.91 13.32
N GLY A 188 -16.63 -14.15 12.93
CA GLY A 188 -17.09 -14.06 11.54
C GLY A 188 -16.89 -12.67 10.96
N ARG A 189 -17.35 -11.62 11.65
CA ARG A 189 -17.16 -10.23 11.18
C ARG A 189 -15.68 -9.88 11.00
N MET A 190 -14.82 -10.33 11.92
CA MET A 190 -13.40 -10.04 11.85
C MET A 190 -12.73 -10.76 10.68
N LYS A 191 -13.14 -11.99 10.39
CA LYS A 191 -12.76 -12.74 9.19
C LYS A 191 -13.19 -12.07 7.88
N ASP A 192 -14.24 -11.26 7.90
CA ASP A 192 -14.69 -10.49 6.74
C ASP A 192 -13.96 -9.14 6.61
N LEU A 193 -13.69 -8.47 7.74
CA LEU A 193 -13.10 -7.12 7.77
C LEU A 193 -11.57 -7.12 7.56
N ILE A 194 -10.85 -8.05 8.22
CA ILE A 194 -9.39 -8.14 8.13
C ILE A 194 -8.92 -8.22 6.66
N PRO A 195 -9.46 -9.11 5.81
CA PRO A 195 -9.00 -9.23 4.43
C PRO A 195 -9.24 -7.98 3.61
N PHE A 196 -10.33 -7.24 3.89
CA PHE A 196 -10.64 -6.00 3.20
C PHE A 196 -9.62 -4.91 3.55
N LEU A 197 -9.28 -4.78 4.83
CA LEU A 197 -8.24 -3.88 5.31
C LEU A 197 -6.87 -4.23 4.72
N LEU A 198 -6.48 -5.51 4.77
CA LEU A 198 -5.20 -5.97 4.26
C LEU A 198 -5.11 -5.87 2.73
N SER A 199 -6.21 -6.03 2.01
CA SER A 199 -6.21 -5.85 0.56
C SER A 199 -5.84 -4.41 0.18
N ALA A 200 -6.36 -3.41 0.91
CA ALA A 200 -6.00 -2.01 0.70
C ALA A 200 -4.53 -1.75 1.04
N ALA A 201 -4.08 -2.26 2.19
CA ALA A 201 -2.68 -2.15 2.60
C ALA A 201 -1.72 -2.78 1.58
N ASN A 202 -2.02 -4.01 1.13
CA ASN A 202 -1.22 -4.72 0.14
C ASN A 202 -1.17 -3.97 -1.20
N THR A 203 -2.31 -3.45 -1.65
CA THR A 203 -2.36 -2.63 -2.88
C THR A 203 -1.47 -1.39 -2.74
N LYS A 204 -1.48 -0.75 -1.57
CA LYS A 204 -0.67 0.42 -1.30
C LYS A 204 0.82 0.10 -1.24
N VAL A 205 1.20 -0.98 -0.57
CA VAL A 205 2.58 -1.47 -0.52
C VAL A 205 3.08 -1.76 -1.94
N ASN A 206 2.31 -2.49 -2.74
CA ASN A 206 2.67 -2.78 -4.13
C ASN A 206 2.82 -1.49 -4.96
N GLY A 207 1.94 -0.51 -4.73
CA GLY A 207 2.04 0.81 -5.37
C GLY A 207 3.32 1.54 -5.00
N ILE A 208 3.71 1.52 -3.72
CA ILE A 208 4.96 2.14 -3.25
C ILE A 208 6.17 1.43 -3.86
N SER A 209 6.20 0.09 -3.86
CA SER A 209 7.29 -0.68 -4.49
C SER A 209 7.41 -0.36 -5.98
N TYR A 210 6.29 -0.34 -6.71
CA TYR A 210 6.29 -0.02 -8.14
C TYR A 210 6.78 1.41 -8.42
N GLN A 211 6.45 2.37 -7.56
CA GLN A 211 6.97 3.73 -7.66
C GLN A 211 8.49 3.76 -7.46
N GLN A 212 9.00 2.98 -6.52
CA GLN A 212 10.45 2.86 -6.28
C GLN A 212 11.17 2.24 -7.48
N ASP A 213 10.59 1.19 -8.08
CA ASP A 213 11.14 0.54 -9.29
C ASP A 213 11.24 1.53 -10.47
N LEU A 214 10.22 2.37 -10.66
CA LEU A 214 10.23 3.40 -11.70
C LEU A 214 11.33 4.44 -11.49
N VAL A 215 11.56 4.86 -10.24
CA VAL A 215 12.62 5.81 -9.91
C VAL A 215 13.99 5.19 -10.16
N GLU A 216 14.21 3.93 -9.75
CA GLU A 216 15.47 3.23 -9.96
C GLU A 216 15.76 3.00 -11.44
N GLN A 217 14.75 2.59 -12.23
CA GLN A 217 14.87 2.48 -13.68
C GLN A 217 15.22 3.82 -14.34
N GLY A 218 14.59 4.91 -13.91
CA GLY A 218 14.89 6.26 -14.40
C GLY A 218 16.35 6.67 -14.14
N LEU A 219 16.87 6.40 -12.94
CA LEU A 219 18.26 6.66 -12.59
C LEU A 219 19.24 5.80 -13.39
N ALA A 220 18.95 4.51 -13.55
CA ALA A 220 19.78 3.59 -14.35
C ALA A 220 19.84 4.01 -15.83
N LEU A 221 18.71 4.45 -16.39
CA LEU A 221 18.65 4.96 -17.75
C LEU A 221 19.44 6.28 -17.90
N LYS A 222 19.32 7.20 -16.93
CA LYS A 222 20.12 8.45 -16.89
C LYS A 222 21.62 8.16 -16.86
N HIS A 223 22.04 7.18 -16.07
CA HIS A 223 23.44 6.73 -16.06
C HIS A 223 23.87 6.18 -17.42
N SER A 224 23.04 5.33 -18.03
CA SER A 224 23.30 4.72 -19.33
C SER A 224 23.43 5.78 -20.44
N PHE A 225 22.57 6.81 -20.43
CA PHE A 225 22.69 7.94 -21.37
C PHE A 225 23.95 8.77 -21.17
N ARG A 226 24.36 8.98 -19.91
CA ARG A 226 25.63 9.66 -19.62
C ARG A 226 26.81 8.89 -20.20
N GLU A 227 26.83 7.57 -20.04
CA GLU A 227 27.86 6.71 -20.63
C GLU A 227 27.84 6.74 -22.16
N ILE A 228 26.67 6.61 -22.79
CA ILE A 228 26.53 6.71 -24.25
C ILE A 228 27.10 8.04 -24.76
N ARG A 229 26.74 9.15 -24.12
CA ARG A 229 27.25 10.48 -24.47
C ARG A 229 28.77 10.54 -24.37
N GLN A 230 29.35 10.05 -23.27
CA GLN A 230 30.80 10.03 -23.07
C GLN A 230 31.52 9.18 -24.13
N ASN A 231 30.97 8.01 -24.46
CA ASN A 231 31.49 7.15 -25.52
C ASN A 231 31.43 7.82 -26.90
N LEU A 232 30.34 8.54 -27.20
CA LEU A 232 30.23 9.30 -28.45
C LEU A 232 31.29 10.41 -28.54
N TYR A 233 31.51 11.18 -27.48
CA TYR A 233 32.58 12.18 -27.45
C TYR A 233 33.97 11.57 -27.66
N GLN A 234 34.24 10.43 -27.02
CA GLN A 234 35.50 9.70 -27.22
C GLN A 234 35.64 9.18 -28.66
N LEU A 235 34.57 8.70 -29.27
CA LEU A 235 34.56 8.22 -30.65
C LEU A 235 34.82 9.38 -31.63
N VAL A 236 34.12 10.50 -31.49
CA VAL A 236 34.31 11.69 -32.35
C VAL A 236 35.74 12.21 -32.22
N SER A 237 36.24 12.39 -30.99
CA SER A 237 37.61 12.87 -30.79
C SER A 237 38.66 11.90 -31.34
N SER A 238 38.43 10.59 -31.25
CA SER A 238 39.31 9.57 -31.83
C SER A 238 39.27 9.58 -33.36
N MET A 239 38.08 9.78 -33.96
CA MET A 239 37.93 9.91 -35.41
C MET A 239 38.65 11.17 -35.93
N VAL A 240 38.50 12.31 -35.26
CA VAL A 240 39.20 13.56 -35.63
C VAL A 240 40.71 13.38 -35.53
N LYS A 241 41.21 12.76 -34.45
CA LYS A 241 42.64 12.44 -34.29
C LYS A 241 43.13 11.50 -35.39
N GLY A 242 42.38 10.44 -35.69
CA GLY A 242 42.68 9.50 -36.76
C GLY A 242 42.73 10.17 -38.13
N ARG A 243 41.77 11.06 -38.43
CA ARG A 243 41.75 11.84 -39.66
C ARG A 243 43.00 12.70 -39.80
N ASN A 244 43.34 13.46 -38.77
CA ASN A 244 44.51 14.34 -38.79
C ASN A 244 45.82 13.55 -38.92
N ALA A 245 45.92 12.39 -38.27
CA ALA A 245 47.06 11.49 -38.42
C ALA A 245 47.17 10.96 -39.87
N SER A 246 46.06 10.55 -40.48
CA SER A 246 46.05 10.08 -41.87
C SER A 246 46.41 11.19 -42.87
N LEU A 247 45.93 12.42 -42.67
CA LEU A 247 46.31 13.56 -43.52
C LEU A 247 47.82 13.85 -43.42
N ASN A 248 48.38 13.81 -42.22
CA ASN A 248 49.83 13.97 -42.02
C ASN A 248 50.64 12.85 -42.69
N LEU A 249 50.17 11.60 -42.63
CA LEU A 249 50.82 10.48 -43.31
C LEU A 249 50.79 10.63 -44.83
N VAL A 250 49.66 11.08 -45.40
CA VAL A 250 49.55 11.35 -46.84
C VAL A 250 50.54 12.45 -47.25
N ASP A 251 50.62 13.53 -46.49
CA ASP A 251 51.55 14.64 -46.75
C ASP A 251 53.02 14.17 -46.66
N GLU A 252 53.35 13.35 -45.66
CA GLU A 252 54.69 12.76 -45.51
C GLU A 252 55.05 11.82 -46.68
N VAL A 253 54.10 10.98 -47.13
CA VAL A 253 54.29 10.07 -48.27
C VAL A 253 54.52 10.87 -49.55
N ILE A 254 53.77 11.96 -49.78
CA ILE A 254 53.95 12.83 -50.94
C ILE A 254 55.33 13.46 -50.91
N HIS A 255 55.71 14.07 -49.78
CA HIS A 255 57.01 14.74 -49.68
C HIS A 255 58.17 13.77 -49.97
N LYS A 256 58.08 12.53 -49.46
CA LYS A 256 59.07 11.47 -49.75
C LYS A 256 59.07 11.08 -51.24
N LEU A 257 57.90 10.82 -51.82
CA LEU A 257 57.79 10.43 -53.23
C LEU A 257 58.30 11.53 -54.17
N THR A 258 57.99 12.80 -53.91
CA THR A 258 58.49 13.93 -54.70
C THR A 258 60.01 14.05 -54.61
N MET A 259 60.60 13.85 -53.41
CA MET A 259 62.05 13.85 -53.25
C MET A 259 62.75 12.65 -53.92
N GLU A 260 62.12 11.48 -53.90
CA GLU A 260 62.65 10.28 -54.58
C GLU A 260 62.58 10.43 -56.11
N LEU A 261 61.49 10.98 -56.66
CA LEU A 261 61.32 11.24 -58.10
C LEU A 261 62.43 12.11 -58.67
N LEU A 262 62.84 13.16 -57.95
CA LEU A 262 63.97 14.03 -58.31
C LEU A 262 65.32 13.28 -58.42
N GLY A 263 65.45 12.13 -57.75
CA GLY A 263 66.65 11.29 -57.77
C GLY A 263 66.63 10.16 -58.80
N MET A 264 65.50 9.91 -59.48
CA MET A 264 65.31 8.73 -60.35
C MET A 264 65.79 8.90 -61.79
N GLY A 265 66.25 10.09 -62.18
CA GLY A 265 66.78 10.35 -63.53
C GLY A 265 65.73 10.21 -64.64
N LEU A 266 64.47 10.57 -64.34
CA LEU A 266 63.36 10.55 -65.28
C LEU A 266 63.44 11.70 -66.29
N GLU A 267 62.83 11.52 -67.46
CA GLU A 267 62.59 12.62 -68.41
C GLU A 267 61.44 13.52 -67.92
N GLU A 268 61.47 14.80 -68.31
CA GLU A 268 60.57 15.86 -67.80
C GLU A 268 59.08 15.55 -68.02
N ASP A 269 58.75 14.83 -69.09
CA ASP A 269 57.42 14.35 -69.43
C ASP A 269 56.96 13.14 -68.58
N GLN A 270 57.89 12.27 -68.20
CA GLN A 270 57.64 11.14 -67.30
C GLN A 270 57.40 11.60 -65.86
N GLU A 271 58.17 12.60 -65.40
CA GLU A 271 57.99 13.22 -64.09
C GLU A 271 56.63 13.93 -64.00
N ALA A 272 56.27 14.73 -65.02
CA ALA A 272 54.98 15.41 -65.09
C ALA A 272 53.79 14.43 -65.07
N PHE A 273 53.88 13.31 -65.81
CA PHE A 273 52.84 12.28 -65.83
C PHE A 273 52.63 11.58 -64.48
N LEU A 274 53.72 11.29 -63.75
CA LEU A 274 53.64 10.67 -62.43
C LEU A 274 53.11 11.64 -61.37
N LEU A 275 53.54 12.91 -61.41
CA LEU A 275 53.03 13.96 -60.52
C LEU A 275 51.53 14.18 -60.71
N GLU A 276 51.04 14.23 -61.95
CA GLU A 276 49.61 14.37 -62.25
C GLU A 276 48.79 13.17 -61.72
N ARG A 277 49.34 11.94 -61.83
CA ARG A 277 48.66 10.74 -61.34
C ARG A 277 48.61 10.67 -59.82
N ILE A 278 49.69 11.09 -59.15
CA ILE A 278 49.75 11.19 -57.68
C ILE A 278 48.78 12.26 -57.18
N ASP A 279 48.74 13.43 -57.83
CA ASP A 279 47.81 14.52 -57.47
C ASP A 279 46.35 14.09 -57.63
N THR A 280 46.01 13.39 -58.72
CA THR A 280 44.66 12.87 -58.94
C THR A 280 44.27 11.82 -57.88
N ALA A 281 45.18 10.90 -57.55
CA ALA A 281 44.95 9.90 -56.51
C ALA A 281 44.77 10.55 -55.14
N MET A 282 45.53 11.61 -54.85
CA MET A 282 45.43 12.39 -53.62
C MET A 282 44.09 13.12 -53.52
N GLN A 283 43.66 13.83 -54.58
CA GLN A 283 42.37 14.51 -54.58
C GLN A 283 41.22 13.55 -54.30
N ASN A 284 41.29 12.32 -54.83
CA ASN A 284 40.31 11.27 -54.55
C ASN A 284 40.37 10.78 -53.08
N ILE A 285 41.57 10.56 -52.52
CA ILE A 285 41.73 10.15 -51.11
C ILE A 285 41.23 11.24 -50.15
N ILE A 286 41.54 12.51 -50.42
CA ILE A 286 41.07 13.64 -49.61
C ILE A 286 39.55 13.75 -49.69
N ALA A 287 38.95 13.59 -50.88
CA ALA A 287 37.51 13.60 -51.06
C ALA A 287 36.80 12.43 -50.36
N GLU A 288 37.36 11.21 -50.38
CA GLU A 288 36.84 10.06 -49.63
C GLU A 288 37.04 10.20 -48.11
N MET A 289 38.04 10.96 -47.66
CA MET A 289 38.25 11.26 -46.24
C MET A 289 37.35 12.39 -45.71
N ASP A 290 36.65 13.13 -46.58
CA ASP A 290 35.77 14.25 -46.22
C ASP A 290 34.33 13.83 -45.86
N VAL A 291 34.15 12.61 -45.35
CA VAL A 291 32.87 12.15 -44.78
C VAL A 291 32.63 12.71 -43.36
N GLY A 292 33.63 13.43 -42.82
CA GLY A 292 33.61 14.06 -41.50
C GLY A 292 32.41 14.98 -41.22
N PRO A 293 31.95 15.84 -42.15
CA PRO A 293 30.79 16.71 -41.95
C PRO A 293 29.48 15.94 -41.78
N GLN A 294 29.20 14.95 -42.64
CA GLN A 294 27.98 14.13 -42.53
C GLN A 294 27.92 13.33 -41.23
N VAL A 295 29.07 12.82 -40.79
CA VAL A 295 29.20 12.10 -39.53
C VAL A 295 29.01 13.06 -38.35
N LYS A 296 29.62 14.26 -38.38
CA LYS A 296 29.45 15.32 -37.36
C LYS A 296 27.98 15.76 -37.26
N ASP A 297 27.30 15.95 -38.39
CA ASP A 297 25.89 16.34 -38.43
C ASP A 297 24.98 15.25 -37.86
N SER A 298 25.16 14.01 -38.31
CA SER A 298 24.39 12.85 -37.81
C SER A 298 24.58 12.65 -36.30
N PHE A 299 25.80 12.85 -35.79
CA PHE A 299 26.07 12.79 -34.36
C PHE A 299 25.53 14.00 -33.59
N GLY A 300 25.53 15.19 -34.19
CA GLY A 300 24.91 16.38 -33.62
C GLY A 300 23.41 16.18 -33.40
N GLU A 301 22.71 15.57 -34.36
CA GLU A 301 21.30 15.21 -34.23
C GLU A 301 21.06 14.19 -33.10
N ILE A 302 21.90 13.15 -33.00
CA ILE A 302 21.82 12.15 -31.91
C ILE A 302 22.02 12.82 -30.55
N LEU A 303 23.00 13.71 -30.42
CA LEU A 303 23.25 14.43 -29.17
C LEU A 303 22.07 15.33 -28.79
N MET A 304 21.47 16.05 -29.74
CA MET A 304 20.27 16.85 -29.47
C MET A 304 19.06 15.98 -29.06
N GLN A 305 18.87 14.82 -29.68
CA GLN A 305 17.80 13.89 -29.30
C GLN A 305 18.02 13.31 -27.90
N LEU A 306 19.26 12.95 -27.56
CA LEU A 306 19.61 12.46 -26.23
C LEU A 306 19.40 13.55 -25.17
N HIS A 307 19.77 14.79 -25.46
CA HIS A 307 19.58 15.92 -24.56
C HIS A 307 18.10 16.21 -24.32
N SER A 308 17.28 16.25 -25.37
CA SER A 308 15.84 16.48 -25.22
C SER A 308 15.13 15.35 -24.48
N THR A 309 15.54 14.10 -24.71
CA THR A 309 15.01 12.93 -24.00
C THR A 309 15.39 12.94 -22.51
N THR A 310 16.64 13.30 -22.20
CA THR A 310 17.11 13.42 -20.81
C THR A 310 16.35 14.51 -20.06
N ARG A 311 16.19 15.69 -20.67
CA ARG A 311 15.46 16.81 -20.07
C ARG A 311 13.99 16.49 -19.84
N MET A 312 13.33 15.87 -20.81
CA MET A 312 11.92 15.46 -20.68
C MET A 312 11.73 14.45 -19.55
N GLN A 313 12.69 13.56 -19.33
CA GLN A 313 12.66 12.62 -18.21
C GLN A 313 12.95 13.28 -16.86
N GLU A 314 13.87 14.23 -16.79
CA GLU A 314 14.11 15.00 -15.56
C GLU A 314 12.86 15.78 -15.14
N GLU A 315 12.10 16.33 -16.10
CA GLU A 315 10.80 16.97 -15.83
C GLU A 315 9.72 15.97 -15.34
N ILE A 316 9.75 14.73 -15.80
CA ILE A 316 8.83 13.69 -15.31
C ILE A 316 9.23 13.31 -13.88
N LEU A 317 10.50 12.97 -13.65
CA LEU A 317 11.01 12.62 -12.33
C LEU A 317 10.79 13.74 -11.31
N SER A 318 11.04 15.01 -11.68
CA SER A 318 10.83 16.14 -10.77
C SER A 318 9.36 16.33 -10.38
N LYS A 319 8.42 16.26 -11.34
CA LYS A 319 6.97 16.32 -11.05
C LYS A 319 6.50 15.17 -10.15
N PHE A 320 7.13 13.99 -10.27
CA PHE A 320 6.85 12.84 -9.42
C PHE A 320 7.45 12.97 -8.01
N VAL A 321 8.59 13.65 -7.85
CA VAL A 321 9.19 13.92 -6.53
C VAL A 321 8.53 15.09 -5.80
N GLU A 322 8.12 16.14 -6.52
CA GLU A 322 7.36 17.26 -5.93
C GLU A 322 6.01 16.81 -5.33
N THR A 323 5.41 15.74 -5.88
CA THR A 323 4.20 15.13 -5.30
C THR A 323 4.47 14.38 -3.98
N GLN A 324 5.74 14.16 -3.60
CA GLN A 324 6.14 13.37 -2.43
C GLN A 324 6.72 14.19 -1.27
N ASN A 325 6.76 15.52 -1.32
CA ASN A 325 7.21 16.38 -0.20
C ASN A 325 8.56 15.95 0.42
N THR A 326 9.46 15.40 -0.40
CA THR A 326 10.81 14.99 0.00
C THR A 326 11.80 16.04 -0.51
N PRO A 327 12.68 16.60 0.34
CA PRO A 327 13.64 17.59 -0.11
C PRO A 327 14.70 16.91 -0.98
N ILE A 328 14.75 17.28 -2.26
CA ILE A 328 15.89 16.98 -3.11
C ILE A 328 17.00 17.97 -2.70
N GLU A 329 18.14 17.44 -2.23
CA GLU A 329 19.40 18.20 -2.33
C GLU A 329 19.59 18.55 -3.79
N SER A 330 19.57 19.84 -4.10
CA SER A 330 19.82 20.40 -5.42
C SER A 330 21.13 19.83 -5.96
N ILE A 331 21.02 18.81 -6.81
CA ILE A 331 22.13 18.40 -7.66
C ILE A 331 22.17 19.47 -8.74
N GLU A 332 23.13 20.39 -8.58
CA GLU A 332 23.46 21.41 -9.56
C GLU A 332 23.53 20.77 -10.95
N CYS A 333 22.60 21.16 -11.82
CA CYS A 333 22.80 21.03 -13.25
C CYS A 333 23.98 21.95 -13.56
N ASP A 334 25.15 21.35 -13.78
CA ASP A 334 26.28 22.04 -14.39
C ASP A 334 25.91 22.28 -15.86
N ASP A 335 25.05 23.29 -16.09
CA ASP A 335 24.59 23.79 -17.39
C ASP A 335 25.71 24.53 -18.15
N ASN A 336 26.97 24.36 -17.74
CA ASN A 336 28.11 25.11 -18.29
C ASN A 336 28.88 24.40 -19.41
N ASP A 337 28.44 23.23 -19.86
CA ASP A 337 29.00 22.60 -21.07
C ASP A 337 28.27 23.10 -22.33
N ASP A 338 28.28 24.42 -22.54
CA ASP A 338 28.22 25.00 -23.89
C ASP A 338 29.48 24.55 -24.63
N VAL A 339 29.45 23.33 -25.15
CA VAL A 339 30.51 22.80 -26.02
C VAL A 339 30.37 23.51 -27.36
N GLU A 340 31.06 24.64 -27.50
CA GLU A 340 31.38 25.23 -28.80
C GLU A 340 32.07 24.16 -29.66
N LEU A 341 31.31 23.62 -30.61
CA LEU A 341 31.79 22.74 -31.67
C LEU A 341 32.66 23.55 -32.65
N PHE A 342 33.92 23.79 -32.29
CA PHE A 342 34.94 24.17 -33.26
C PHE A 342 35.27 22.98 -34.19
#